data_AF-A0A940Q7Z4-F1
#
_entry.id   AF-A0A940Q7Z4-F1
#
_cell.length_a   1.000
_cell.length_b   1.000
_cell.length_c   1.000
_cell.angle_alpha   90.00
_cell.angle_beta   90.00
_cell.angle_gamma   90.00
#
_symmetry.space_group_name_H-M   'P 1'
#
loop_
_entity.id
_entity.type
_entity.pdbx_description
1 polymer ?
#
loop_
_entity_poly.entity_id
_entity_poly.type
_entity_poly.pdbx_seq_one_letter_code
_entity_poly.pdbx_strand_id
1 'polypeptide(L)' 'MSNTPQIRFAGFTDAWEQRKFSELTEIRSASRVHKDEWQSSGVPFYRSSDVMAALNGTENE' A
#
# COMPACT_ATOMS: atom_id res chain seq x y z
N MET A 1 -27.82 -11.85 -1.61
CA MET A 1 -26.54 -11.96 -2.35
C MET A 1 -25.57 -12.72 -1.47
N SER A 2 -24.80 -13.67 -2.01
CA SER A 2 -23.78 -14.39 -1.23
C SER A 2 -22.60 -13.45 -0.97
N ASN A 3 -22.17 -13.29 0.28
CA ASN A 3 -20.97 -12.52 0.65
C ASN A 3 -19.67 -13.28 0.36
N THR A 4 -19.72 -14.28 -0.53
CA THR A 4 -18.58 -15.11 -0.92
C THR A 4 -18.23 -14.80 -2.39
N PRO A 5 -17.06 -14.19 -2.68
CA PRO A 5 -16.55 -13.97 -4.02
C PRO A 5 -16.49 -15.25 -4.84
N GLN A 6 -16.63 -15.05 -6.15
CA GLN A 6 -16.63 -16.11 -7.14
C GLN A 6 -15.24 -16.74 -7.34
N ILE A 7 -14.16 -15.99 -7.06
CA ILE A 7 -12.78 -16.46 -7.21
C ILE A 7 -12.12 -16.41 -5.84
N ARG A 8 -11.61 -17.56 -5.38
CA ARG A 8 -10.88 -17.70 -4.13
C ARG A 8 -9.76 -18.73 -4.23
N PHE A 9 -8.73 -18.54 -3.42
CA PHE A 9 -7.69 -19.55 -3.22
C PHE A 9 -8.25 -20.72 -2.39
N ALA A 10 -7.76 -21.93 -2.65
CA ALA A 10 -8.17 -23.11 -1.89
C ALA A 10 -7.89 -22.91 -0.39
N GLY A 11 -8.83 -23.34 0.46
CA GLY A 11 -8.76 -23.18 1.91
C GLY A 11 -9.31 -21.85 2.46
N PHE A 12 -9.62 -20.87 1.61
CA PHE A 12 -10.27 -19.61 2.02
C PHE A 12 -11.75 -19.62 1.60
N THR A 13 -12.60 -20.37 2.30
CA THR A 13 -14.02 -20.56 1.91
C THR A 13 -15.01 -19.68 2.66
N ASP A 14 -14.55 -18.98 3.70
CA ASP A 14 -15.41 -18.17 4.55
C ASP A 14 -16.02 -16.98 3.80
N ALA A 15 -17.17 -16.50 4.27
CA ALA A 15 -17.80 -15.29 3.75
C ALA A 15 -16.97 -14.05 4.11
N TRP A 16 -17.03 -12.99 3.29
CA TRP A 16 -16.49 -11.69 3.69
C TRP A 16 -17.32 -11.09 4.82
N GLU A 17 -16.60 -10.43 5.70
CA GLU A 17 -17.13 -9.58 6.74
C GLU A 17 -16.60 -8.15 6.55
N GLN A 18 -17.45 -7.17 6.87
CA GLN A 18 -17.04 -5.77 6.87
C GLN A 18 -16.35 -5.47 8.20
N ARG A 19 -15.13 -4.94 8.13
CA ARG A 19 -14.31 -4.54 9.30
C ARG A 19 -13.91 -3.09 9.15
N LYS A 20 -13.70 -2.39 10.27
CA LYS A 20 -13.06 -1.07 10.22
C LYS A 20 -11.56 -1.27 10.01
N PHE A 21 -10.96 -0.48 9.12
CA PHE A 21 -9.52 -0.58 8.85
C PHE A 21 -8.66 -0.42 10.12
N SER A 22 -9.08 0.46 11.03
CA SER A 22 -8.44 0.69 12.33
C SER A 22 -8.48 -0.50 13.29
N GLU A 23 -9.33 -1.50 13.05
CA GLU A 23 -9.36 -2.74 13.85
C GLU A 23 -8.32 -3.77 13.37
N LEU A 24 -7.84 -3.62 12.14
CA LEU A 24 -6.88 -4.53 11.52
C LEU A 24 -5.44 -4.05 11.70
N THR A 25 -5.22 -2.74 11.76
CA THR A 25 -3.89 -2.14 11.91
C THR A 25 -3.95 -0.75 12.53
N GLU A 26 -2.84 -0.33 13.12
CA GLU A 26 -2.64 1.05 13.52
C GLU A 26 -2.42 1.93 12.28
N ILE A 27 -3.10 3.08 12.23
CA ILE A 27 -2.94 4.08 11.18
C ILE A 27 -1.84 5.05 11.62
N ARG A 28 -0.74 5.10 10.86
CA ARG A 28 0.36 6.03 11.10
C ARG A 28 0.58 6.94 9.90
N SER A 29 1.07 8.14 10.16
CA SER A 29 1.57 9.03 9.10
C SER A 29 2.94 8.56 8.65
N ALA A 30 3.24 8.75 7.37
CA ALA A 30 4.58 8.53 6.85
C ALA A 30 5.60 9.43 7.56
N SER A 31 6.81 8.92 7.77
CA SER A 31 7.93 9.72 8.25
C SER A 31 8.21 10.86 7.27
N ARG A 32 8.45 12.06 7.81
CA ARG A 32 8.94 13.18 7.02
C ARG A 32 10.43 12.95 6.77
N VAL A 33 10.81 12.83 5.51
CA VAL A 33 12.20 12.66 5.07
C VAL A 33 12.52 13.80 4.13
N HIS A 34 13.47 14.66 4.53
CA HIS A 34 13.92 15.78 3.70
C HIS A 34 14.93 15.31 2.64
N LYS A 35 15.04 16.05 1.51
CA LYS A 35 15.85 15.64 0.35
C LYS A 35 17.33 15.47 0.68
N ASP A 36 17.83 16.26 1.63
CA ASP A 36 19.19 16.20 2.16
C ASP A 36 19.49 14.93 2.98
N GLU A 37 18.45 14.26 3.47
CA GLU A 37 18.58 13.00 4.22
C GLU A 37 18.56 11.76 3.31
N TRP A 38 18.39 11.94 1.99
CA TRP A 38 18.26 10.83 1.06
C TRP A 38 19.58 10.09 0.87
N GLN A 39 19.48 8.77 0.80
CA GLN A 39 20.62 7.88 0.62
C GLN A 39 20.39 6.98 -0.60
N SER A 40 21.47 6.64 -1.30
CA SER A 40 21.45 5.73 -2.45
C SER A 40 21.31 4.26 -2.07
N SER A 41 21.34 3.93 -0.78
CA SER A 41 21.22 2.56 -0.27
C SER A 41 20.49 2.55 1.08
N GLY A 42 19.85 1.43 1.42
CA GLY A 42 19.08 1.27 2.66
C GLY A 42 17.63 0.86 2.41
N VAL A 43 16.71 1.37 3.24
CA VAL A 43 15.27 1.12 3.11
C VAL A 43 14.69 2.03 2.02
N PRO A 44 14.06 1.49 0.97
CA PRO A 44 13.40 2.31 -0.05
C PRO A 44 12.26 3.15 0.56
N PHE A 45 12.22 4.42 0.20
CA PHE A 45 11.14 5.35 0.54
C PHE A 45 10.50 5.84 -0.76
N TYR A 46 9.18 5.67 -0.86
CA TYR A 46 8.42 6.06 -2.04
C TYR A 46 7.43 7.16 -1.68
N ARG A 47 7.43 8.22 -2.48
CA ARG A 47 6.50 9.34 -2.42
C ARG A 47 5.38 9.11 -3.43
N SER A 48 4.30 9.87 -3.28
CA SER A 48 3.22 9.89 -4.28
C SER A 48 3.74 10.25 -5.68
N SER A 49 4.75 11.11 -5.79
CA SER A 49 5.37 11.45 -7.09
C SER A 49 6.10 10.27 -7.72
N ASP A 50 6.69 9.37 -6.94
CA ASP A 50 7.36 8.17 -7.47
C ASP A 50 6.33 7.20 -8.08
N VAL A 51 5.17 7.04 -7.43
CA VAL A 51 4.05 6.24 -7.96
C VAL A 51 3.52 6.85 -9.26
N MET A 52 3.32 8.17 -9.29
CA MET A 52 2.84 8.85 -10.49
C MET A 52 3.85 8.78 -11.65
N ALA A 53 5.14 8.91 -11.36
CA ALA A 53 6.20 8.77 -12.35
C ALA A 53 6.20 7.36 -12.95
N ALA A 54 6.08 6.32 -12.12
CA ALA A 54 5.97 4.94 -12.57
C ALA A 54 4.71 4.69 -13.45
N LEU A 55 3.56 5.24 -13.06
CA LEU A 55 2.33 5.14 -13.85
C LEU A 55 2.43 5.85 -15.20
N ASN A 56 3.12 6.98 -15.25
CA ASN A 56 3.25 7.80 -16.44
C ASN A 56 4.46 7.41 -17.31
N GLY A 57 5.31 6.48 -16.85
CA GLY A 57 6.55 6.11 -17.53
C GLY A 57 7.58 7.26 -17.57
N THR A 58 7.55 8.16 -16.59
CA THR A 58 8.50 9.27 -16.46
C THR A 58 9.47 9.01 -15.31
N GLU A 59 10.62 9.68 -15.31
CA GLU A 59 11.51 9.72 -14.15
C GLU A 59 11.10 10.83 -13.18
N ASN A 60 11.43 10.65 -11.90
CA ASN A 60 11.16 11.62 -10.85
C ASN A 60 12.50 12.24 -10.38
N GLU A 61 12.53 13.56 -10.20
CA GLU A 61 13.72 14.32 -9.77
C GLU A 61 13.84 14.50 -8.23
#